data_AF-A0AAV5EXI1-F1
#
_entry.id   AF-A0AAV5EXI1-F1
#
_cell.length_a   1.000
_cell.length_b   1.000
_cell.length_c   1.000
_cell.angle_alpha   90.00
_cell.angle_beta   90.00
_cell.angle_gamma   90.00
#
_symmetry.space_group_name_H-M   'P 1'
#
loop_
_entity.id
_entity.type
_entity.pdbx_description
1 polymer ?
#
loop_
_entity_poly.entity_id
_entity_poly.type
_entity_poly.pdbx_seq_one_letter_code
_entity_poly.pdbx_strand_id
1 'polypeptide(L)'
;MMSRYMQRGAEAVHAANPRALVILSGLQYDNDLGFLNSRPVNLSFTGKAAFELHWYSFTNTGDWSSGNANDVCGRLTAGVTGHALYLLDKGWPVVLSEFGVDNRGVNDNDNRFWGCVAAAAADADLDWALWTLQGSYYLRDGQRDPDEVYGVLDRAWAGPRNQTALRRVQALQRPFRGPGLAEAAAPYTVLFHAATGTCVVVVARGALELGPCDETGAWAYSAREQRIALRDAGGGGTGLTCLRAEGAGRPAGLGATCSDAMARWRLVSDSKLHVAVNASSSSSSANGGGLLCLDVGADGRSVVTNPCRCLSGDHGCNPESQWFKLVTSTRSVATKTSMLAQLPLKLKTGNIKSL
;
A
#
# COMPACT_ATOMS: atom_id res chain seq x y z
N MET A 1 6.16 -11.41 32.38
CA MET A 1 7.63 -11.33 32.55
C MET A 1 8.25 -10.42 31.50
N MET A 2 7.97 -10.61 30.20
CA MET A 2 8.53 -9.79 29.10
C MET A 2 8.22 -8.28 29.21
N SER A 3 6.96 -7.88 29.37
CA SER A 3 6.55 -6.47 29.49
C SER A 3 7.33 -5.69 30.57
N ARG A 4 7.65 -6.35 31.70
CA ARG A 4 8.47 -5.74 32.77
C ARG A 4 9.89 -5.42 32.30
N TYR A 5 10.54 -6.33 31.57
CA TYR A 5 11.91 -6.11 31.10
C TYR A 5 11.96 -5.15 29.92
N MET A 6 11.00 -5.24 29.01
CA MET A 6 10.83 -4.30 27.91
C MET A 6 10.71 -2.85 28.43
N GLN A 7 9.87 -2.62 29.45
CA GLN A 7 9.76 -1.31 30.11
C GLN A 7 11.08 -0.89 30.77
N ARG A 8 11.74 -1.76 31.53
CA ARG A 8 13.03 -1.43 32.17
C ARG A 8 14.10 -1.05 31.15
N GLY A 9 14.14 -1.72 29.99
CA GLY A 9 15.03 -1.38 28.89
C GLY A 9 14.71 -0.01 28.31
N ALA A 10 13.42 0.25 28.04
CA ALA A 10 12.96 1.54 27.53
C ALA A 10 13.31 2.70 28.48
N GLU A 11 13.09 2.54 29.78
CA GLU A 11 13.46 3.52 30.81
C GLU A 11 14.97 3.74 30.88
N ALA A 12 15.77 2.67 30.78
CA ALA A 12 17.23 2.78 30.80
C ALA A 12 17.76 3.55 29.58
N VAL A 13 17.23 3.28 28.37
CA VAL A 13 17.58 4.03 27.16
C VAL A 13 17.17 5.49 27.30
N HIS A 14 15.98 5.77 27.82
CA HIS A 14 15.52 7.14 28.05
C HIS A 14 16.41 7.89 29.06
N ALA A 15 16.75 7.26 30.18
CA ALA A 15 17.62 7.86 31.19
C ALA A 15 19.02 8.19 30.64
N ALA A 16 19.55 7.33 29.76
CA ALA A 16 20.82 7.58 29.08
C ALA A 16 20.73 8.69 28.03
N ASN A 17 19.63 8.75 27.26
CA ASN A 17 19.40 9.81 26.27
C ASN A 17 17.90 10.20 26.17
N PRO A 18 17.49 11.28 26.85
CA PRO A 18 16.11 11.76 26.82
C PRO A 18 15.64 12.26 25.44
N ARG A 19 16.52 12.41 24.45
CA ARG A 19 16.15 12.85 23.09
C ARG A 19 16.01 11.70 22.09
N ALA A 20 16.49 10.50 22.41
CA ALA A 20 16.39 9.35 21.51
C ALA A 20 14.95 8.82 21.42
N LEU A 21 14.52 8.47 20.20
CA LEU A 21 13.33 7.63 19.95
C LEU A 21 13.60 6.24 20.51
N VAL A 22 12.63 5.67 21.22
CA VAL A 22 12.72 4.32 21.78
C VAL A 22 11.71 3.44 21.06
N ILE A 23 12.20 2.41 20.38
CA ILE A 23 11.36 1.42 19.68
C ILE A 23 11.28 0.18 20.57
N LEU A 24 10.06 -0.28 20.85
CA LEU A 24 9.79 -1.43 21.70
C LEU A 24 9.37 -2.63 20.83
N SER A 25 10.16 -3.69 20.91
CA SER A 25 9.99 -4.94 20.19
C SER A 25 8.84 -5.80 20.75
N GLY A 26 8.30 -6.66 19.90
CA GLY A 26 7.21 -7.58 20.20
C GLY A 26 7.68 -8.98 20.60
N LEU A 27 6.75 -9.93 20.52
CA LEU A 27 7.03 -11.36 20.68
C LEU A 27 7.14 -12.03 19.31
N GLN A 28 7.68 -13.25 19.31
CA GLN A 28 7.72 -14.13 18.13
C GLN A 28 8.40 -13.48 16.92
N TYR A 29 9.63 -12.98 17.10
CA TYR A 29 10.35 -12.22 16.07
C TYR A 29 9.58 -10.96 15.64
N ASP A 30 9.06 -10.22 16.63
CA ASP A 30 8.32 -8.97 16.45
C ASP A 30 7.07 -9.06 15.57
N ASN A 31 6.48 -10.26 15.50
CA ASN A 31 5.22 -10.48 14.81
C ASN A 31 4.00 -10.27 15.73
N ASP A 32 4.16 -10.16 17.05
CA ASP A 32 3.02 -10.11 18.00
C ASP A 32 3.19 -9.05 19.10
N LEU A 33 2.32 -8.04 19.08
CA LEU A 33 2.16 -7.00 20.12
C LEU A 33 0.80 -7.14 20.85
N GLY A 34 0.07 -8.23 20.64
CA GLY A 34 -1.28 -8.44 21.16
C GLY A 34 -1.33 -8.53 22.68
N PHE A 35 -0.22 -8.94 23.32
CA PHE A 35 -0.09 -9.00 24.77
C PHE A 35 -0.29 -7.61 25.44
N LEU A 36 -0.03 -6.51 24.71
CA LEU A 36 -0.18 -5.14 25.22
C LEU A 36 -1.63 -4.75 25.48
N ASN A 37 -2.61 -5.43 24.88
CA ASN A 37 -4.03 -5.23 25.23
C ASN A 37 -4.30 -5.55 26.70
N SER A 38 -3.68 -6.63 27.22
CA SER A 38 -3.86 -7.08 28.60
C SER A 38 -2.84 -6.47 29.57
N ARG A 39 -1.68 -6.04 29.05
CA ARG A 39 -0.55 -5.52 29.82
C ARG A 39 0.06 -4.32 29.10
N PRO A 40 -0.63 -3.17 29.10
CA PRO A 40 -0.11 -1.96 28.50
C PRO A 40 1.24 -1.58 29.11
N VAL A 41 2.10 -0.94 28.32
CA VAL A 41 3.34 -0.38 28.87
C VAL A 41 3.02 0.79 29.79
N ASN A 42 3.72 0.86 30.92
CA ASN A 42 3.75 2.05 31.75
C ASN A 42 5.18 2.61 31.73
N LEU A 43 5.34 3.72 31.02
CA LEU A 43 6.62 4.41 30.81
C LEU A 43 6.52 5.83 31.36
N SER A 44 7.63 6.34 31.89
CA SER A 44 7.78 7.74 32.31
C SER A 44 7.72 8.74 31.15
N PHE A 45 7.76 8.23 29.90
CA PHE A 45 7.73 8.98 28.65
C PHE A 45 6.89 8.25 27.60
N THR A 46 6.17 8.99 26.76
CA THR A 46 5.33 8.39 25.70
C THR A 46 5.48 9.08 24.35
N GLY A 47 5.70 10.40 24.30
CA GLY A 47 5.81 11.19 23.05
C GLY A 47 7.04 10.93 22.17
N LYS A 48 7.80 9.86 22.44
CA LYS A 48 8.96 9.42 21.66
C LYS A 48 9.19 7.91 21.78
N ALA A 49 8.11 7.17 22.03
CA ALA A 49 8.10 5.72 22.03
C ALA A 49 7.24 5.23 20.87
N ALA A 50 7.71 4.17 20.21
CA ALA A 50 7.03 3.48 19.13
C ALA A 50 7.15 1.97 19.34
N PHE A 51 6.30 1.20 18.68
CA PHE A 51 6.39 -0.25 18.64
C PHE A 51 6.83 -0.70 17.26
N GLU A 52 7.52 -1.83 17.19
CA GLU A 52 7.91 -2.42 15.91
C GLU A 52 7.15 -3.69 15.57
N LEU A 53 6.96 -3.89 14.26
CA LEU A 53 6.35 -5.05 13.65
C LEU A 53 7.27 -5.57 12.56
N HIS A 54 7.51 -6.88 12.57
CA HIS A 54 8.06 -7.60 11.43
C HIS A 54 6.93 -8.24 10.62
N TRP A 55 7.07 -8.29 9.30
CA TRP A 55 6.12 -8.99 8.43
C TRP A 55 6.80 -9.54 7.18
N TYR A 56 7.06 -10.85 7.16
CA TYR A 56 7.74 -11.51 6.04
C TYR A 56 6.82 -12.49 5.31
N SER A 57 7.07 -12.68 4.00
CA SER A 57 6.34 -13.65 3.20
C SER A 57 6.50 -15.09 3.69
N PHE A 58 7.70 -15.43 4.17
CA PHE A 58 8.00 -16.78 4.62
C PHE A 58 7.24 -17.21 5.89
N THR A 59 6.69 -16.26 6.65
CA THR A 59 5.91 -16.55 7.87
C THR A 59 4.63 -17.32 7.56
N ASN A 60 4.05 -17.11 6.37
CA ASN A 60 2.77 -17.68 5.97
C ASN A 60 2.83 -18.42 4.62
N THR A 61 3.98 -19.00 4.26
CA THR A 61 4.17 -19.69 2.96
C THR A 61 3.09 -20.73 2.68
N GLY A 62 2.71 -21.52 3.69
CA GLY A 62 1.65 -22.52 3.55
C GLY A 62 0.32 -21.90 3.12
N ASP A 63 -0.09 -20.82 3.79
CA ASP A 63 -1.32 -20.10 3.49
C ASP A 63 -1.33 -19.55 2.06
N TRP A 64 -0.25 -18.91 1.63
CA TRP A 64 -0.13 -18.37 0.26
C TRP A 64 -0.11 -19.47 -0.82
N SER A 65 0.43 -20.64 -0.49
CA SER A 65 0.54 -21.77 -1.43
C SER A 65 -0.78 -22.51 -1.66
N SER A 66 -1.61 -22.65 -0.64
CA SER A 66 -2.84 -23.47 -0.69
C SER A 66 -4.13 -22.65 -0.63
N GLY A 67 -4.04 -21.39 -0.23
CA GLY A 67 -5.17 -20.49 -0.07
C GLY A 67 -5.40 -19.61 -1.28
N ASN A 68 -6.64 -19.18 -1.45
CA ASN A 68 -6.97 -18.08 -2.35
C ASN A 68 -6.28 -16.78 -1.87
N ALA A 69 -5.61 -16.08 -2.78
CA ALA A 69 -4.81 -14.90 -2.42
C ALA A 69 -5.61 -13.77 -1.76
N ASN A 70 -6.91 -13.61 -2.07
CA ASN A 70 -7.76 -12.61 -1.42
C ASN A 70 -8.11 -13.01 0.01
N ASP A 71 -8.52 -14.26 0.22
CA ASP A 71 -8.87 -14.81 1.53
C ASP A 71 -7.64 -14.75 2.45
N VAL A 72 -6.48 -15.16 1.93
CA VAL A 72 -5.20 -15.10 2.64
C VAL A 72 -4.83 -13.66 2.98
N CYS A 73 -4.83 -12.74 2.01
CA CYS A 73 -4.49 -11.35 2.29
C CYS A 73 -5.42 -10.70 3.32
N GLY A 74 -6.74 -10.95 3.20
CA GLY A 74 -7.73 -10.45 4.15
C GLY A 74 -7.52 -10.98 5.56
N ARG A 75 -7.34 -12.29 5.72
CA ARG A 75 -7.09 -12.93 7.01
C ARG A 75 -5.79 -12.47 7.66
N LEU A 76 -4.68 -12.41 6.89
CA LEU A 76 -3.39 -12.00 7.43
C LEU A 76 -3.40 -10.53 7.85
N THR A 77 -3.96 -9.64 7.03
CA THR A 77 -4.10 -8.22 7.38
C THR A 77 -4.98 -8.03 8.62
N ALA A 78 -6.08 -8.79 8.75
CA ALA A 78 -6.92 -8.75 9.94
C ALA A 78 -6.17 -9.25 11.19
N GLY A 79 -5.37 -10.31 11.07
CA GLY A 79 -4.50 -10.79 12.13
C GLY A 79 -3.48 -9.74 12.58
N VAL A 80 -2.77 -9.14 11.62
CA VAL A 80 -1.81 -8.06 11.86
C VAL A 80 -2.45 -6.83 12.51
N THR A 81 -3.66 -6.49 12.08
CA THR A 81 -4.43 -5.43 12.71
C THR A 81 -4.75 -5.77 14.17
N GLY A 82 -5.24 -6.98 14.42
CA GLY A 82 -5.65 -7.41 15.76
C GLY A 82 -4.51 -7.54 16.76
N HIS A 83 -3.29 -7.88 16.32
CA HIS A 83 -2.15 -8.06 17.22
C HIS A 83 -1.11 -6.93 17.20
N ALA A 84 -1.15 -5.98 16.26
CA ALA A 84 -0.16 -4.92 16.16
C ALA A 84 -0.77 -3.57 15.80
N LEU A 85 -1.47 -3.45 14.65
CA LEU A 85 -1.90 -2.14 14.16
C LEU A 85 -3.02 -1.50 14.98
N TYR A 86 -3.73 -2.26 15.83
CA TYR A 86 -4.68 -1.69 16.79
C TYR A 86 -4.03 -0.65 17.73
N LEU A 87 -2.71 -0.67 17.90
CA LEU A 87 -1.97 0.32 18.67
C LEU A 87 -2.04 1.73 18.06
N LEU A 88 -2.19 1.84 16.73
CA LEU A 88 -2.41 3.12 16.05
C LEU A 88 -3.70 3.80 16.56
N ASP A 89 -4.78 3.03 16.73
CA ASP A 89 -6.05 3.51 17.30
C ASP A 89 -5.93 3.90 18.78
N LYS A 90 -4.91 3.38 19.48
CA LYS A 90 -4.56 3.75 20.86
C LYS A 90 -3.61 4.95 20.93
N GLY A 91 -3.23 5.53 19.79
CA GLY A 91 -2.32 6.68 19.70
C GLY A 91 -0.84 6.32 19.79
N TRP A 92 -0.48 5.04 19.65
CA TRP A 92 0.91 4.58 19.64
C TRP A 92 1.41 4.40 18.20
N PRO A 93 2.55 5.01 17.82
CA PRO A 93 3.18 4.73 16.52
C PRO A 93 3.60 3.26 16.42
N VAL A 94 3.36 2.67 15.25
CA VAL A 94 3.85 1.33 14.89
C VAL A 94 4.72 1.49 13.65
N VAL A 95 5.94 0.98 13.70
CA VAL A 95 6.90 0.97 12.59
C VAL A 95 6.94 -0.45 12.04
N LEU A 96 6.75 -0.61 10.73
CA LEU A 96 7.04 -1.88 10.03
C LEU A 96 8.57 -1.98 9.87
N SER A 97 9.26 -2.30 10.96
CA SER A 97 10.73 -2.20 11.04
C SER A 97 11.44 -3.25 10.20
N GLU A 98 10.77 -4.36 9.88
CA GLU A 98 11.25 -5.30 8.89
C GLU A 98 10.10 -5.91 8.08
N PHE A 99 10.27 -5.94 6.77
CA PHE A 99 9.48 -6.76 5.87
C PHE A 99 10.35 -7.10 4.67
N GLY A 100 9.95 -8.11 3.91
CA GLY A 100 10.76 -8.54 2.76
C GLY A 100 10.17 -9.75 2.05
N VAL A 101 10.62 -9.90 0.81
CA VAL A 101 10.33 -11.03 -0.07
C VAL A 101 11.58 -11.39 -0.86
N ASP A 102 11.58 -12.56 -1.48
CA ASP A 102 12.53 -12.85 -2.54
C ASP A 102 12.34 -11.91 -3.74
N ASN A 103 13.22 -10.92 -3.85
CA ASN A 103 13.15 -9.88 -4.85
C ASN A 103 13.58 -10.34 -6.25
N ARG A 104 13.91 -11.63 -6.46
CA ARG A 104 14.06 -12.18 -7.82
C ARG A 104 12.72 -12.27 -8.56
N GLY A 105 11.60 -12.23 -7.84
CA GLY A 105 10.25 -12.22 -8.43
C GLY A 105 9.82 -13.56 -9.05
N VAL A 106 10.53 -14.64 -8.74
CA VAL A 106 10.32 -15.99 -9.29
C VAL A 106 9.29 -16.82 -8.52
N ASN A 107 8.77 -16.28 -7.41
CA ASN A 107 7.87 -16.97 -6.51
C ASN A 107 6.54 -16.23 -6.41
N ASP A 108 5.46 -16.88 -6.85
CA ASP A 108 4.11 -16.31 -6.84
C ASP A 108 3.63 -15.97 -5.41
N ASN A 109 4.02 -16.74 -4.40
CA ASN A 109 3.63 -16.48 -3.01
C ASN A 109 4.25 -15.18 -2.50
N ASP A 110 5.52 -14.97 -2.83
CA ASP A 110 6.25 -13.74 -2.51
C ASP A 110 5.64 -12.54 -3.23
N ASN A 111 5.29 -12.70 -4.51
CA ASN A 111 4.64 -11.65 -5.31
C ASN A 111 3.26 -11.26 -4.72
N ARG A 112 2.42 -12.25 -4.40
CA ARG A 112 1.11 -12.07 -3.76
C ARG A 112 1.22 -11.44 -2.37
N PHE A 113 2.17 -11.91 -1.55
CA PHE A 113 2.44 -11.31 -0.25
C PHE A 113 2.81 -9.84 -0.38
N TRP A 114 3.68 -9.53 -1.33
CA TRP A 114 4.19 -8.18 -1.49
C TRP A 114 3.07 -7.18 -1.85
N GLY A 115 2.15 -7.56 -2.75
CA GLY A 115 0.98 -6.73 -3.03
C GLY A 115 0.11 -6.53 -1.78
N CYS A 116 -0.05 -7.56 -0.95
CA CYS A 116 -0.84 -7.48 0.27
C CYS A 116 -0.22 -6.53 1.32
N VAL A 117 1.07 -6.72 1.65
CA VAL A 117 1.76 -5.87 2.64
C VAL A 117 1.86 -4.42 2.17
N ALA A 118 2.06 -4.17 0.86
CA ALA A 118 2.08 -2.82 0.32
C ALA A 118 0.71 -2.12 0.47
N ALA A 119 -0.39 -2.84 0.24
CA ALA A 119 -1.73 -2.29 0.45
C ALA A 119 -2.00 -1.97 1.93
N ALA A 120 -1.57 -2.85 2.84
CA ALA A 120 -1.71 -2.64 4.29
C ALA A 120 -0.86 -1.46 4.78
N ALA A 121 0.40 -1.39 4.35
CA ALA A 121 1.32 -0.30 4.70
C ALA A 121 0.83 1.06 4.18
N ALA A 122 0.31 1.12 2.94
CA ALA A 122 -0.26 2.35 2.39
C ALA A 122 -1.53 2.80 3.15
N ASP A 123 -2.41 1.87 3.50
CA ASP A 123 -3.68 2.16 4.18
C ASP A 123 -3.50 2.59 5.64
N ALA A 124 -2.59 1.93 6.36
CA ALA A 124 -2.20 2.31 7.70
C ALA A 124 -1.22 3.50 7.72
N ASP A 125 -0.64 3.86 6.58
CA ASP A 125 0.37 4.92 6.42
C ASP A 125 1.58 4.70 7.35
N LEU A 126 2.13 3.49 7.32
CA LEU A 126 3.21 3.07 8.21
C LEU A 126 4.55 3.65 7.77
N ASP A 127 5.36 4.09 8.72
CA ASP A 127 6.80 4.16 8.53
C ASP A 127 7.37 2.73 8.48
N TRP A 128 8.38 2.52 7.64
CA TRP A 128 8.87 1.18 7.36
C TRP A 128 10.38 1.14 7.12
N ALA A 129 10.96 -0.03 7.36
CA ALA A 129 12.31 -0.38 6.94
C ALA A 129 12.27 -1.75 6.22
N LEU A 130 12.79 -1.75 4.98
CA LEU A 130 12.80 -2.94 4.15
C LEU A 130 14.05 -3.75 4.42
N TRP A 131 13.88 -5.05 4.63
CA TRP A 131 14.99 -6.00 4.59
C TRP A 131 15.17 -6.49 3.14
N THR A 132 16.18 -6.02 2.40
CA THR A 132 17.33 -5.19 2.82
C THR A 132 17.95 -4.46 1.62
N LEU A 133 18.93 -3.56 1.82
CA LEU A 133 19.55 -2.82 0.71
C LEU A 133 20.58 -3.67 -0.06
N GLN A 134 21.45 -4.39 0.64
CA GLN A 134 22.57 -5.10 0.01
C GLN A 134 22.12 -6.21 -0.94
N GLY A 135 22.88 -6.40 -2.03
CA GLY A 135 22.67 -7.51 -2.96
C GLY A 135 23.50 -8.76 -2.66
N SER A 136 24.57 -8.63 -1.88
CA SER A 136 25.39 -9.76 -1.41
C SER A 136 26.05 -9.45 -0.06
N TYR A 137 26.64 -10.46 0.57
CA TYR A 137 27.37 -10.30 1.83
C TYR A 137 28.88 -10.42 1.64
N TYR A 138 29.68 -9.60 2.32
CA TYR A 138 31.11 -9.88 2.39
C TYR A 138 31.39 -11.28 2.98
N LEU A 139 30.68 -11.62 4.06
CA LEU A 139 30.67 -12.93 4.72
C LEU A 139 29.32 -13.14 5.40
N ARG A 140 28.69 -14.29 5.21
CA ARG A 140 27.50 -14.72 5.95
C ARG A 140 27.54 -16.23 6.16
N ASP A 141 27.32 -16.67 7.39
CA ASP A 141 27.32 -18.08 7.77
C ASP A 141 28.56 -18.86 7.28
N GLY A 142 29.73 -18.20 7.32
CA GLY A 142 31.00 -18.76 6.86
C GLY A 142 31.21 -18.78 5.34
N GLN A 143 30.21 -18.37 4.55
CA GLN A 143 30.30 -18.27 3.10
C GLN A 143 30.68 -16.85 2.67
N ARG A 144 31.61 -16.75 1.73
CA ARG A 144 32.04 -15.48 1.14
C ARG A 144 31.15 -15.12 -0.06
N ASP A 145 30.70 -13.88 -0.13
CA ASP A 145 29.85 -13.39 -1.22
C ASP A 145 28.57 -14.20 -1.53
N PRO A 146 27.83 -14.70 -0.52
CA PRO A 146 26.52 -15.28 -0.79
C PRO A 146 25.55 -14.18 -1.25
N ASP A 147 24.70 -14.54 -2.22
CA ASP A 147 23.66 -13.67 -2.78
C ASP A 147 22.57 -13.37 -1.73
N GLU A 148 22.22 -12.10 -1.57
CA GLU A 148 21.07 -11.66 -0.76
C GLU A 148 19.87 -11.45 -1.67
N VAL A 149 19.06 -12.49 -1.84
CA VAL A 149 17.92 -12.48 -2.76
C VAL A 149 16.77 -11.57 -2.29
N TYR A 150 16.73 -11.21 -0.99
CA TYR A 150 15.81 -10.21 -0.45
C TYR A 150 16.33 -8.77 -0.65
N GLY A 151 17.55 -8.61 -1.16
CA GLY A 151 18.17 -7.33 -1.43
C GLY A 151 17.44 -6.49 -2.48
N VAL A 152 17.36 -5.17 -2.26
CA VAL A 152 16.93 -4.19 -3.27
C VAL A 152 17.91 -4.18 -4.44
N LEU A 153 19.21 -4.23 -4.15
CA LEU A 153 20.26 -4.29 -5.16
C LEU A 153 20.45 -5.72 -5.68
N ASP A 154 20.86 -5.81 -6.95
CA ASP A 154 21.36 -7.07 -7.50
C ASP A 154 22.67 -7.49 -6.84
N ARG A 155 23.06 -8.76 -7.01
CA ARG A 155 24.29 -9.32 -6.44
C ARG A 155 25.55 -8.54 -6.84
N ALA A 156 25.55 -7.94 -8.03
CA ALA A 156 26.68 -7.19 -8.56
C ALA A 156 26.75 -5.75 -8.04
N TRP A 157 25.76 -5.31 -7.24
CA TRP A 157 25.60 -3.94 -6.79
C TRP A 157 25.48 -2.93 -7.94
N ALA A 158 25.05 -3.39 -9.12
CA ALA A 158 25.03 -2.60 -10.35
C ALA A 158 23.70 -1.86 -10.55
N GLY A 159 22.61 -2.39 -10.01
CA GLY A 159 21.29 -1.80 -10.10
C GLY A 159 20.26 -2.48 -9.21
N PRO A 160 18.98 -2.09 -9.33
CA PRO A 160 17.91 -2.75 -8.62
C PRO A 160 17.71 -4.18 -9.14
N ARG A 161 17.57 -5.15 -8.22
CA ARG A 161 17.27 -6.55 -8.56
C ARG A 161 15.95 -6.70 -9.30
N ASN A 162 14.95 -5.90 -8.90
CA ASN A 162 13.62 -5.92 -9.50
C ASN A 162 13.00 -4.53 -9.52
N GLN A 163 12.78 -4.01 -10.73
CA GLN A 163 12.23 -2.66 -10.93
C GLN A 163 10.80 -2.52 -10.39
N THR A 164 10.00 -3.58 -10.45
CA THR A 164 8.64 -3.58 -9.89
C THR A 164 8.67 -3.54 -8.37
N ALA A 165 9.52 -4.34 -7.72
CA ALA A 165 9.71 -4.27 -6.27
C ALA A 165 10.15 -2.86 -5.84
N LEU A 166 11.14 -2.28 -6.51
CA LEU A 166 11.60 -0.92 -6.23
C LEU A 166 10.48 0.12 -6.35
N ARG A 167 9.66 0.08 -7.41
CA ARG A 167 8.52 1.01 -7.58
C ARG A 167 7.50 0.92 -6.45
N ARG A 168 7.22 -0.29 -5.97
CA ARG A 168 6.28 -0.50 -4.85
C ARG A 168 6.80 0.12 -3.56
N VAL A 169 8.10 0.01 -3.28
CA VAL A 169 8.75 0.68 -2.16
C VAL A 169 8.71 2.20 -2.32
N GLN A 170 9.04 2.71 -3.52
CA GLN A 170 9.04 4.15 -3.81
C GLN A 170 7.69 4.81 -3.53
N ALA A 171 6.58 4.13 -3.83
CA ALA A 171 5.24 4.63 -3.56
C ALA A 171 4.96 4.89 -2.06
N LEU A 172 5.60 4.08 -1.20
CA LEU A 172 5.47 4.09 0.25
C LEU A 172 6.52 4.97 0.94
N GLN A 173 7.59 5.40 0.26
CA GLN A 173 8.68 6.19 0.87
C GLN A 173 8.22 7.52 1.43
N ARG A 174 7.27 8.16 0.75
CA ARG A 174 6.61 9.35 1.24
C ARG A 174 5.37 8.92 2.02
N PRO A 175 5.08 9.47 3.21
CA PRO A 175 3.80 9.20 3.85
C PRO A 175 2.62 9.74 3.03
N PHE A 176 1.47 9.09 3.11
CA PHE A 176 0.21 9.59 2.58
C PHE A 176 -0.45 10.62 3.50
N ARG A 177 -0.35 10.49 4.83
CA ARG A 177 -1.00 11.35 5.86
C ARG A 177 -0.06 11.91 6.93
N GLY A 178 1.25 11.68 6.80
CA GLY A 178 2.23 11.94 7.87
C GLY A 178 2.17 13.35 8.50
N PRO A 179 2.52 13.49 9.80
CA PRO A 179 2.52 14.77 10.50
C PRO A 179 3.37 15.82 9.78
N GLY A 180 2.85 17.03 9.60
CA GLY A 180 3.53 18.11 8.87
C GLY A 180 3.41 18.02 7.34
N LEU A 181 2.71 17.02 6.80
CA LEU A 181 2.44 16.83 5.36
C LEU A 181 0.98 17.10 4.99
N ALA A 182 0.28 17.97 5.74
CA ALA A 182 -1.06 18.44 5.40
C ALA A 182 -1.00 19.48 4.25
N GLU A 183 -0.56 19.02 3.09
CA GLU A 183 -0.34 19.85 1.90
C GLU A 183 -1.63 20.12 1.13
N ALA A 184 -2.58 19.19 1.19
CA ALA A 184 -3.94 19.41 0.71
C ALA A 184 -4.81 20.08 1.79
N ALA A 185 -5.75 20.92 1.36
CA ALA A 185 -6.70 21.59 2.25
C ALA A 185 -7.58 20.63 3.06
N ALA A 186 -7.81 19.40 2.56
CA ALA A 186 -8.55 18.36 3.26
C ALA A 186 -8.06 16.96 2.84
N PRO A 187 -8.05 15.95 3.74
CA PRO A 187 -7.73 14.58 3.40
C PRO A 187 -8.66 14.02 2.32
N TYR A 188 -8.11 13.33 1.34
CA TYR A 188 -8.82 12.78 0.18
C TYR A 188 -8.45 11.32 -0.07
N THR A 189 -9.22 10.65 -0.92
CA THR A 189 -8.97 9.26 -1.30
C THR A 189 -8.06 9.19 -2.53
N VAL A 190 -7.14 8.24 -2.52
CA VAL A 190 -6.33 7.80 -3.65
C VAL A 190 -6.67 6.35 -3.94
N LEU A 191 -6.77 5.98 -5.22
CA LEU A 191 -6.91 4.58 -5.62
C LEU A 191 -5.51 4.02 -5.90
N PHE A 192 -4.93 3.34 -4.91
CA PHE A 192 -3.60 2.75 -4.94
C PHE A 192 -3.66 1.32 -5.50
N HIS A 193 -2.94 1.04 -6.56
CA HIS A 193 -2.81 -0.30 -7.12
C HIS A 193 -1.58 -1.02 -6.50
N ALA A 194 -1.86 -2.00 -5.65
CA ALA A 194 -0.87 -2.54 -4.73
C ALA A 194 0.24 -3.34 -5.42
N ALA A 195 -0.11 -4.04 -6.51
CA ALA A 195 0.84 -4.87 -7.25
C ALA A 195 1.81 -4.06 -8.13
N THR A 196 1.55 -2.78 -8.40
CA THR A 196 2.45 -1.92 -9.20
C THR A 196 3.12 -0.83 -8.38
N GLY A 197 2.57 -0.45 -7.22
CA GLY A 197 3.06 0.70 -6.48
C GLY A 197 2.69 2.03 -7.14
N THR A 198 1.56 2.07 -7.84
CA THR A 198 1.11 3.26 -8.57
C THR A 198 -0.33 3.56 -8.22
N CYS A 199 -0.80 4.74 -8.60
CA CYS A 199 -2.15 5.19 -8.29
C CYS A 199 -2.92 5.51 -9.58
N VAL A 200 -4.24 5.48 -9.50
CA VAL A 200 -5.09 5.95 -10.60
C VAL A 200 -4.91 7.45 -10.76
N VAL A 201 -4.50 7.86 -11.96
CA VAL A 201 -4.36 9.26 -12.38
C VAL A 201 -5.35 9.55 -13.50
N VAL A 202 -5.81 10.81 -13.56
CA VAL A 202 -6.69 11.28 -14.65
C VAL A 202 -5.81 11.92 -15.71
N VAL A 203 -5.76 11.33 -16.89
CA VAL A 203 -4.99 11.85 -18.03
C VAL A 203 -5.88 12.65 -18.98
N ALA A 204 -5.30 13.11 -20.10
CA ALA A 204 -6.01 13.90 -21.10
C ALA A 204 -7.34 13.24 -21.51
N ARG A 205 -8.37 14.08 -21.71
CA ARG A 205 -9.75 13.66 -22.07
C ARG A 205 -10.48 12.82 -21.00
N GLY A 206 -9.99 12.79 -19.77
CA GLY A 206 -10.68 12.12 -18.66
C GLY A 206 -10.49 10.60 -18.63
N ALA A 207 -9.54 10.08 -19.41
CA ALA A 207 -9.14 8.67 -19.33
C ALA A 207 -8.37 8.41 -18.02
N LEU A 208 -8.42 7.17 -17.56
CA LEU A 208 -7.80 6.75 -16.31
C LEU A 208 -6.65 5.79 -16.59
N GLU A 209 -5.51 6.07 -15.98
CA GLU A 209 -4.29 5.26 -16.10
C GLU A 209 -3.63 5.09 -14.74
N LEU A 210 -2.72 4.13 -14.65
CA LEU A 210 -1.79 4.02 -13.54
C LEU A 210 -0.61 4.98 -13.73
N GLY A 211 -0.32 5.77 -12.70
CA GLY A 211 0.78 6.71 -12.67
C GLY A 211 1.32 6.94 -11.25
N PRO A 212 2.32 7.84 -11.09
CA PRO A 212 2.85 8.22 -9.79
C PRO A 212 1.76 8.70 -8.83
N CYS A 213 1.86 8.34 -7.56
CA CYS A 213 0.82 8.65 -6.57
C CYS A 213 0.75 10.12 -6.15
N ASP A 214 1.74 10.93 -6.49
CA ASP A 214 1.75 12.39 -6.39
C ASP A 214 1.07 13.08 -7.58
N GLU A 215 0.80 12.36 -8.68
CA GLU A 215 0.06 12.85 -9.84
C GLU A 215 -1.46 12.56 -9.77
N THR A 216 -1.91 11.88 -8.71
CA THR A 216 -3.31 11.49 -8.56
C THR A 216 -4.22 12.68 -8.25
N GLY A 217 -5.45 12.60 -8.74
CA GLY A 217 -6.50 13.54 -8.39
C GLY A 217 -7.02 13.32 -6.96
N ALA A 218 -7.72 14.32 -6.43
CA ALA A 218 -8.36 14.18 -5.13
C ALA A 218 -9.70 13.45 -5.25
N TRP A 219 -9.79 12.19 -4.80
CA TRP A 219 -11.06 11.46 -4.84
C TRP A 219 -11.82 11.53 -3.50
N ALA A 220 -13.11 11.20 -3.54
CA ALA A 220 -13.97 11.03 -2.40
C ALA A 220 -14.73 9.70 -2.55
N TYR A 221 -14.50 8.78 -1.61
CA TYR A 221 -15.31 7.57 -1.51
C TYR A 221 -16.40 7.73 -0.45
N SER A 222 -17.63 7.34 -0.81
CA SER A 222 -18.76 7.21 0.12
C SER A 222 -19.28 5.79 0.07
N ALA A 223 -19.09 5.03 1.15
CA ALA A 223 -19.62 3.66 1.26
C ALA A 223 -21.17 3.64 1.28
N ARG A 224 -21.79 4.67 1.88
CA ARG A 224 -23.25 4.82 1.94
C ARG A 224 -23.86 5.04 0.56
N GLU A 225 -23.26 5.92 -0.23
CA GLU A 225 -23.73 6.22 -1.58
C GLU A 225 -23.17 5.25 -2.62
N GLN A 226 -22.17 4.45 -2.25
CA GLN A 226 -21.40 3.57 -3.12
C GLN A 226 -20.75 4.36 -4.26
N ARG A 227 -20.19 5.52 -3.96
CA ARG A 227 -19.72 6.48 -4.97
C ARG A 227 -18.24 6.75 -4.78
N ILE A 228 -17.49 6.78 -5.88
CA ILE A 228 -16.14 7.33 -5.96
C ILE A 228 -16.20 8.56 -6.87
N ALA A 229 -16.01 9.74 -6.31
CA ALA A 229 -16.11 11.01 -7.05
C ALA A 229 -14.79 11.77 -7.04
N LEU A 230 -14.48 12.45 -8.13
CA LEU A 230 -13.37 13.39 -8.16
C LEU A 230 -13.82 14.68 -7.45
N ARG A 231 -13.09 15.11 -6.43
CA ARG A 231 -13.30 16.39 -5.76
C ARG A 231 -12.83 17.47 -6.73
N ASP A 232 -13.76 18.31 -7.19
CA ASP A 232 -13.52 19.28 -8.26
C ASP A 232 -12.20 20.02 -8.07
N ALA A 233 -11.32 19.92 -9.07
CA ALA A 233 -10.16 20.76 -9.20
C ALA A 233 -10.64 22.18 -9.57
N GLY A 234 -11.05 22.95 -8.56
CA GLY A 234 -11.23 24.40 -8.56
C GLY A 234 -11.77 25.05 -9.84
N GLY A 235 -13.08 25.34 -9.86
CA GLY A 235 -13.62 26.48 -10.61
C GLY A 235 -14.66 26.15 -11.68
N GLY A 236 -15.94 26.21 -11.31
CA GLY A 236 -16.99 26.75 -12.18
C GLY A 236 -18.01 25.79 -12.81
N GLY A 237 -17.91 24.47 -12.62
CA GLY A 237 -18.89 23.51 -13.15
C GLY A 237 -19.76 22.90 -12.05
N THR A 238 -21.08 23.07 -12.11
CA THR A 238 -22.07 22.59 -11.12
C THR A 238 -22.30 21.07 -11.13
N GLY A 239 -21.37 20.27 -11.65
CA GLY A 239 -21.57 18.85 -11.93
C GLY A 239 -20.54 17.95 -11.25
N LEU A 240 -21.02 17.08 -10.36
CA LEU A 240 -20.19 16.06 -9.71
C LEU A 240 -19.72 15.03 -10.74
N THR A 241 -18.40 14.81 -10.80
CA THR A 241 -17.81 13.82 -11.71
C THR A 241 -17.43 12.55 -10.95
N CYS A 242 -17.94 11.40 -11.40
CA CYS A 242 -17.76 10.11 -10.73
C CYS A 242 -17.00 9.11 -11.58
N LEU A 243 -16.27 8.22 -10.90
CA LEU A 243 -15.75 7.02 -11.53
C LEU A 243 -16.91 6.19 -12.06
N ARG A 244 -16.81 5.76 -13.32
CA ARG A 244 -17.86 4.99 -13.99
C ARG A 244 -17.25 3.89 -14.85
N ALA A 245 -17.88 2.73 -14.83
CA ALA A 245 -17.55 1.59 -15.67
C ALA A 245 -18.33 1.66 -17.01
N GLU A 246 -17.73 1.14 -18.08
CA GLU A 246 -18.38 1.04 -19.40
C GLU A 246 -18.63 -0.41 -19.85
N GLY A 247 -18.31 -1.38 -18.99
CA GLY A 247 -18.50 -2.82 -19.24
C GLY A 247 -17.20 -3.61 -19.19
N ALA A 248 -17.31 -4.93 -19.34
CA ALA A 248 -16.17 -5.84 -19.32
C ALA A 248 -15.19 -5.54 -20.47
N GLY A 249 -13.89 -5.49 -20.18
CA GLY A 249 -12.82 -5.18 -21.13
C GLY A 249 -12.83 -3.74 -21.63
N ARG A 250 -13.65 -2.85 -21.05
CA ARG A 250 -13.73 -1.44 -21.44
C ARG A 250 -12.98 -0.55 -20.43
N PRO A 251 -12.39 0.58 -20.89
CA PRO A 251 -11.80 1.57 -19.99
C PRO A 251 -12.81 2.06 -18.95
N ALA A 252 -12.37 2.16 -17.69
CA ALA A 252 -13.08 2.92 -16.69
C ALA A 252 -12.82 4.42 -16.95
N GLY A 253 -13.81 5.25 -16.67
CA GLY A 253 -13.73 6.68 -16.98
C GLY A 253 -14.44 7.55 -15.98
N LEU A 254 -14.54 8.82 -16.33
CA LEU A 254 -15.28 9.83 -15.59
C LEU A 254 -16.66 10.02 -16.22
N GLY A 255 -17.71 9.91 -15.42
CA GLY A 255 -19.10 10.15 -15.82
C GLY A 255 -19.76 11.25 -14.99
N ALA A 256 -20.70 11.97 -15.60
CA ALA A 256 -21.53 12.97 -14.90
C ALA A 256 -22.64 12.33 -14.05
N THR A 257 -22.99 11.08 -14.35
CA THR A 257 -23.99 10.30 -13.58
C THR A 257 -23.28 9.49 -12.51
N CYS A 258 -23.67 9.72 -11.25
CA CYS A 258 -23.06 9.09 -10.08
C CYS A 258 -23.96 8.04 -9.39
N SER A 259 -25.18 7.84 -9.89
CA SER A 259 -26.21 7.04 -9.23
C SER A 259 -26.60 5.78 -9.98
N ASP A 260 -26.16 5.64 -11.24
CA ASP A 260 -26.42 4.45 -12.04
C ASP A 260 -25.56 3.26 -11.59
N ALA A 261 -25.96 2.04 -11.96
CA ALA A 261 -25.33 0.82 -11.48
C ALA A 261 -23.82 0.73 -11.82
N MET A 262 -23.40 1.33 -12.93
CA MET A 262 -22.01 1.36 -13.37
C MET A 262 -21.18 2.47 -12.71
N ALA A 263 -21.82 3.33 -11.91
CA ALA A 263 -21.16 4.32 -11.05
C ALA A 263 -21.22 3.96 -9.55
N ARG A 264 -21.82 2.79 -9.21
CA ARG A 264 -21.96 2.30 -7.83
C ARG A 264 -20.86 1.31 -7.44
N TRP A 265 -19.82 1.83 -6.80
CA TRP A 265 -18.61 1.10 -6.41
C TRP A 265 -18.66 0.59 -4.96
N ARG A 266 -18.29 -0.69 -4.78
CA ARG A 266 -18.20 -1.38 -3.49
C ARG A 266 -16.88 -2.13 -3.35
N LEU A 267 -16.44 -2.32 -2.11
CA LEU A 267 -15.30 -3.18 -1.79
C LEU A 267 -15.83 -4.60 -1.50
N VAL A 268 -15.59 -5.55 -2.41
CA VAL A 268 -16.33 -6.83 -2.43
C VAL A 268 -15.55 -8.05 -1.95
N SER A 269 -14.22 -8.00 -1.86
CA SER A 269 -13.39 -9.11 -1.35
C SER A 269 -13.16 -9.02 0.18
N ASP A 270 -12.70 -10.10 0.80
CA ASP A 270 -12.27 -10.11 2.21
C ASP A 270 -11.08 -9.19 2.45
N SER A 271 -10.13 -9.14 1.50
CA SER A 271 -9.02 -8.18 1.48
C SER A 271 -9.44 -6.72 1.30
N LYS A 272 -10.69 -6.46 0.87
CA LYS A 272 -11.20 -5.14 0.48
C LYS A 272 -10.41 -4.46 -0.65
N LEU A 273 -9.68 -5.25 -1.45
CA LEU A 273 -8.88 -4.78 -2.59
C LEU A 273 -9.66 -4.78 -3.91
N HIS A 274 -10.84 -5.40 -3.97
CA HIS A 274 -11.68 -5.45 -5.17
C HIS A 274 -12.70 -4.31 -5.16
N VAL A 275 -12.45 -3.26 -5.94
CA VAL A 275 -13.36 -2.13 -6.15
C VAL A 275 -14.28 -2.44 -7.32
N ALA A 276 -15.57 -2.73 -7.04
CA ALA A 276 -16.46 -3.35 -8.02
C ALA A 276 -17.81 -2.64 -8.20
N VAL A 277 -18.35 -2.70 -9.42
CA VAL A 277 -19.73 -2.35 -9.76
C VAL A 277 -20.57 -3.59 -10.01
N ASN A 278 -21.90 -3.45 -9.89
CA ASN A 278 -22.83 -4.50 -10.28
C ASN A 278 -23.31 -4.28 -11.71
N ALA A 279 -22.81 -5.05 -12.67
CA ALA A 279 -23.18 -4.91 -14.07
C ALA A 279 -24.41 -5.74 -14.48
N SER A 280 -25.01 -6.50 -13.54
CA SER A 280 -26.18 -7.36 -13.81
C SER A 280 -27.43 -6.61 -14.28
N SER A 281 -27.49 -5.29 -14.08
CA SER A 281 -28.58 -4.43 -14.55
C SER A 281 -28.27 -3.70 -15.87
N SER A 282 -27.12 -3.94 -16.51
CA SER A 282 -26.74 -3.28 -17.76
C SER A 282 -27.04 -4.17 -18.97
N SER A 283 -27.65 -3.60 -20.01
CA SER A 283 -28.06 -4.27 -21.25
C SER A 283 -26.88 -4.77 -22.12
N SER A 284 -25.65 -4.58 -21.67
CA SER A 284 -24.40 -4.98 -22.33
C SER A 284 -23.82 -6.29 -21.80
N SER A 285 -24.54 -7.03 -20.95
CA SER A 285 -24.14 -8.34 -20.43
C SER A 285 -24.24 -9.44 -21.49
N ALA A 286 -23.36 -9.39 -22.49
CA ALA A 286 -23.22 -10.46 -23.48
C ALA A 286 -22.56 -11.72 -22.90
N ASN A 287 -22.06 -11.68 -21.66
CA ASN A 287 -21.58 -12.84 -20.91
C ASN A 287 -21.84 -12.64 -19.41
N GLY A 288 -22.99 -13.12 -18.92
CA GLY A 288 -23.29 -13.30 -17.50
C GLY A 288 -23.31 -12.03 -16.64
N GLY A 289 -24.50 -11.58 -16.23
CA GLY A 289 -24.66 -10.48 -15.28
C GLY A 289 -23.88 -10.75 -13.99
N GLY A 290 -22.75 -10.08 -13.81
CA GLY A 290 -21.83 -10.29 -12.69
C GLY A 290 -21.15 -9.00 -12.24
N LEU A 291 -20.37 -9.11 -11.17
CA LEU A 291 -19.55 -8.01 -10.66
C LEU A 291 -18.40 -7.70 -11.63
N LEU A 292 -18.22 -6.42 -11.93
CA LEU A 292 -17.04 -5.94 -12.64
C LEU A 292 -16.14 -5.19 -11.67
N CYS A 293 -14.89 -5.60 -11.59
CA CYS A 293 -13.86 -5.00 -10.75
C CYS A 293 -13.00 -4.03 -11.57
N LEU A 294 -12.49 -2.98 -10.93
CA LEU A 294 -11.33 -2.25 -11.46
C LEU A 294 -10.20 -3.23 -11.71
N ASP A 295 -9.54 -3.07 -12.85
CA ASP A 295 -8.48 -3.94 -13.31
C ASP A 295 -7.45 -3.12 -14.09
N VAL A 296 -6.22 -3.61 -14.13
CA VAL A 296 -5.18 -3.07 -15.00
C VAL A 296 -5.33 -3.72 -16.37
N GLY A 297 -5.41 -2.90 -17.41
CA GLY A 297 -5.50 -3.37 -18.79
C GLY A 297 -4.25 -4.16 -19.21
N ALA A 298 -4.37 -4.88 -20.33
CA ALA A 298 -3.29 -5.72 -20.85
C ALA A 298 -2.01 -4.94 -21.21
N ASP A 299 -2.12 -3.62 -21.39
CA ASP A 299 -1.00 -2.71 -21.60
C ASP A 299 -0.22 -2.39 -20.31
N GLY A 300 -0.68 -2.87 -19.15
CA GLY A 300 -0.08 -2.62 -17.85
C GLY A 300 -0.26 -1.19 -17.33
N ARG A 301 -1.09 -0.37 -18.00
CA ARG A 301 -1.21 1.07 -17.74
C ARG A 301 -2.65 1.55 -17.67
N SER A 302 -3.50 1.15 -18.60
CA SER A 302 -4.90 1.58 -18.63
C SER A 302 -5.67 1.02 -17.44
N VAL A 303 -6.63 1.80 -16.92
CA VAL A 303 -7.57 1.32 -15.92
C VAL A 303 -8.86 0.90 -16.63
N VAL A 304 -9.18 -0.38 -16.54
CA VAL A 304 -10.35 -0.99 -17.21
C VAL A 304 -11.27 -1.63 -16.17
N THR A 305 -12.42 -2.13 -16.62
CA THR A 305 -13.25 -3.02 -15.80
C THR A 305 -13.36 -4.41 -16.41
N ASN A 306 -13.18 -5.45 -15.60
CA ASN A 306 -13.29 -6.85 -16.00
C ASN A 306 -14.12 -7.63 -14.97
N PRO A 307 -14.64 -8.84 -15.31
CA PRO A 307 -15.23 -9.72 -14.31
C PRO A 307 -14.28 -9.88 -13.12
N CYS A 308 -14.82 -9.70 -11.91
CA CYS A 308 -14.03 -9.87 -10.69
C CYS A 308 -13.46 -11.29 -10.61
N ARG A 309 -12.20 -11.42 -10.24
CA ARG A 309 -11.48 -12.70 -10.17
C ARG A 309 -11.09 -13.03 -8.74
N CYS A 310 -10.96 -14.33 -8.48
CA CYS A 310 -10.41 -14.87 -7.24
C CYS A 310 -11.09 -14.35 -5.96
N LEU A 311 -12.36 -13.97 -5.98
CA LEU A 311 -13.02 -13.38 -4.80
C LEU A 311 -13.00 -14.30 -3.57
N SER A 312 -12.95 -15.62 -3.78
CA SER A 312 -12.83 -16.64 -2.73
C SER A 312 -12.42 -18.00 -3.31
N GLY A 313 -11.84 -18.87 -2.47
CA GLY A 313 -11.80 -20.33 -2.66
C GLY A 313 -10.80 -20.91 -3.69
N ASP A 314 -10.58 -20.24 -4.82
CA ASP A 314 -9.61 -20.72 -5.83
C ASP A 314 -8.18 -20.26 -5.50
N HIS A 315 -7.29 -21.20 -5.17
CA HIS A 315 -5.89 -20.96 -4.80
C HIS A 315 -4.94 -20.75 -6.00
N GLY A 316 -5.32 -21.23 -7.19
CA GLY A 316 -4.54 -21.06 -8.42
C GLY A 316 -4.76 -19.70 -9.08
N CYS A 317 -5.80 -18.98 -8.66
CA CYS A 317 -6.21 -17.73 -9.26
C CYS A 317 -5.32 -16.55 -8.81
N ASN A 318 -4.91 -15.69 -9.76
CA ASN A 318 -4.16 -14.46 -9.48
C ASN A 318 -5.07 -13.21 -9.55
N PRO A 319 -5.30 -12.52 -8.41
CA PRO A 319 -6.11 -11.29 -8.36
C PRO A 319 -5.31 -9.98 -8.44
N GLU A 320 -3.98 -10.03 -8.54
CA GLU A 320 -3.09 -8.87 -8.32
C GLU A 320 -3.41 -7.66 -9.21
N SER A 321 -3.86 -7.87 -10.46
CA SER A 321 -4.23 -6.79 -11.37
C SER A 321 -5.53 -6.06 -10.96
N GLN A 322 -6.32 -6.66 -10.07
CA GLN A 322 -7.57 -6.11 -9.54
C GLN A 322 -7.41 -5.58 -8.11
N TRP A 323 -6.19 -5.53 -7.57
CA TRP A 323 -5.93 -5.09 -6.21
C TRP A 323 -5.76 -3.58 -6.10
N PHE A 324 -6.90 -2.90 -5.99
CA PHE A 324 -6.99 -1.47 -5.72
C PHE A 324 -7.39 -1.20 -4.27
N LYS A 325 -6.52 -0.52 -3.54
CA LYS A 325 -6.78 -0.04 -2.18
C LYS A 325 -7.19 1.43 -2.21
N LEU A 326 -8.24 1.76 -1.47
CA LEU A 326 -8.63 3.16 -1.23
C LEU A 326 -7.81 3.69 -0.06
N VAL A 327 -6.81 4.51 -0.32
CA VAL A 327 -5.88 5.07 0.66
C VAL A 327 -6.24 6.52 0.95
N THR A 328 -6.17 6.94 2.21
CA THR A 328 -6.36 8.36 2.57
C THR A 328 -5.05 9.11 2.41
N SER A 329 -5.06 10.26 1.74
CA SER A 329 -3.89 11.11 1.48
C SER A 329 -4.15 12.56 1.90
N THR A 330 -3.11 13.23 2.36
CA THR A 330 -3.01 14.67 2.60
C THR A 330 -1.92 15.33 1.76
N ARG A 331 -1.25 14.57 0.88
CA ARG A 331 -0.24 15.10 -0.06
C ARG A 331 -0.85 16.16 -0.98
N SER A 332 -0.02 17.01 -1.55
CA SER A 332 -0.45 17.96 -2.60
C SER A 332 -1.20 17.25 -3.73
N VAL A 333 -2.31 17.83 -4.15
CA VAL A 333 -3.14 17.30 -5.24
C VAL A 333 -2.59 17.81 -6.56
N ALA A 334 -2.43 16.92 -7.54
CA ALA A 334 -2.05 17.32 -8.89
C ALA A 334 -3.13 18.22 -9.49
N THR A 335 -2.79 19.50 -9.71
CA THR A 335 -3.63 20.43 -10.48
C THR A 335 -3.18 20.43 -11.94
N LYS A 336 -4.08 20.75 -12.88
CA LYS A 336 -3.75 20.84 -14.32
C LYS A 336 -2.53 21.74 -14.62
N THR A 337 -2.25 22.71 -13.76
CA THR A 337 -1.09 23.62 -13.83
C THR A 337 0.25 22.92 -13.48
N SER A 338 0.22 21.84 -12.70
CA SER A 338 1.41 21.06 -12.32
C SER A 338 1.96 20.20 -13.46
N MET A 339 1.14 19.84 -14.45
CA MET A 339 1.58 19.01 -15.59
C MET A 339 2.56 19.74 -16.54
N LEU A 340 2.64 21.07 -16.45
CA LEU A 340 3.59 21.89 -17.20
C LEU A 340 4.84 22.29 -16.39
N ALA A 341 4.88 22.03 -15.08
CA ALA A 341 5.89 22.58 -14.17
C ALA A 341 6.95 21.57 -13.70
N GLN A 342 6.82 20.27 -13.99
CA GLN A 342 7.83 19.29 -13.61
C GLN A 342 8.97 19.20 -14.65
N LEU A 343 9.79 20.27 -14.71
CA LEU A 343 11.19 20.06 -15.06
C LEU A 343 11.85 19.28 -13.92
N PRO A 344 12.72 18.30 -14.20
CA PRO A 344 13.43 17.58 -13.16
C PRO A 344 14.24 18.58 -12.33
N LEU A 345 14.12 18.45 -11.00
CA LEU A 345 15.03 19.04 -10.03
C LEU A 345 16.46 18.79 -10.52
N LYS A 346 17.10 19.83 -11.08
CA LYS A 346 18.54 19.82 -11.31
C LYS A 346 19.17 19.59 -9.95
N LEU A 347 19.74 18.40 -9.74
CA LEU A 347 20.72 18.18 -8.68
C LEU A 347 21.76 19.30 -8.84
N LYS A 348 21.78 20.24 -7.90
CA LYS A 348 22.95 21.10 -7.72
C LYS A 348 24.10 20.17 -7.38
N THR A 349 25.04 20.02 -8.30
CA THR A 349 26.34 19.41 -8.07
C THR A 349 27.06 20.20 -7.00
N GLY A 350 26.86 19.82 -5.74
CA GLY A 350 27.70 20.25 -4.64
C GLY A 350 29.04 19.53 -4.76
N ASN A 351 30.12 20.29 -4.95
CA ASN A 351 31.48 19.76 -4.93
C ASN A 351 31.75 19.07 -3.58
N ILE A 352 31.86 17.74 -3.62
CA ILE A 352 32.45 16.98 -2.53
C ILE A 352 33.95 17.30 -2.56
N LYS A 353 34.41 18.15 -1.63
CA LYS A 353 35.84 18.24 -1.33
C LYS A 353 36.20 16.99 -0.52
N SER A 354 37.06 16.16 -1.09
CA SER A 354 37.70 15.06 -0.36
C SER A 354 38.47 15.63 0.83
N LEU A 355 38.26 15.05 2.01
CA LEU A 355 39.28 15.00 3.06
C LEU A 355 40.15 13.76 2.83
#